data_AF-A0A969LDD4-F1
#
_entry.id   AF-A0A969LDD4-F1
#
_cell.length_a   1.000
_cell.length_b   1.000
_cell.length_c   1.000
_cell.angle_alpha   90.00
_cell.angle_beta   90.00
_cell.angle_gamma   90.00
#
_symmetry.space_group_name_H-M   'P 1'
#
loop_
_entity.id
_entity.type
_entity.pdbx_description
1 polymer ?
#
loop_
_entity_poly.entity_id
_entity_poly.type
_entity_poly.pdbx_seq_one_letter_code
_entity_poly.pdbx_strand_id
1 'polypeptide(L)'
;MTADCPELVWLLDCLRRACRGQLGCPPRSPLDSHKLFTLANRHGVAPLLYWQLRDSETVASELPEWRSQLEAQFQASLRRNFLLSSALVKLLDALRQQAIAAITFKGPALAAQLYGNLGLRQVSDIDILVAPADLAAAQAVLAMLGYEPLEPLTAPQAELRQRTNYERAWLQPQRGVNVDLHWG
;
A
#
# COMPACT_ATOMS: atom_id res chain seq x y z
N MET A 1 10.52 26.23 1.69
CA MET A 1 11.42 25.36 2.49
C MET A 1 11.76 24.02 1.83
N THR A 2 11.37 23.74 0.57
CA THR A 2 11.76 22.51 -0.15
C THR A 2 12.97 22.67 -1.07
N ALA A 3 13.46 23.89 -1.31
CA ALA A 3 14.57 24.15 -2.20
C ALA A 3 15.96 23.76 -1.62
N ASP A 4 16.07 23.57 -0.30
CA ASP A 4 17.35 23.38 0.39
C ASP A 4 17.77 21.90 0.54
N CYS A 5 17.00 20.94 0.02
CA CYS A 5 17.32 19.51 0.07
C CYS A 5 17.27 18.88 -1.33
N PRO A 6 18.41 18.81 -2.04
CA PRO A 6 18.51 18.20 -3.36
C PRO A 6 17.98 16.76 -3.43
N GLU A 7 18.19 15.96 -2.38
CA GLU A 7 17.75 14.56 -2.30
C GLU A 7 16.23 14.44 -2.30
N LEU A 8 15.54 15.31 -1.55
CA LEU A 8 14.09 15.33 -1.51
C LEU A 8 13.50 15.76 -2.86
N VAL A 9 14.07 16.81 -3.47
CA VAL A 9 13.65 17.28 -4.80
C VAL A 9 13.83 16.16 -5.84
N TRP A 10 14.95 15.46 -5.80
CA TRP A 10 15.22 14.36 -6.72
C TRP A 10 14.29 13.15 -6.48
N LEU A 11 14.00 12.79 -5.22
CA LEU A 11 12.99 11.75 -4.90
C LEU A 11 11.61 12.11 -5.46
N LEU A 12 11.21 13.38 -5.39
CA LEU A 12 9.95 13.84 -5.97
C LEU A 12 9.94 13.73 -7.50
N ASP A 13 11.08 14.00 -8.16
CA ASP A 13 11.22 13.79 -9.61
C ASP A 13 11.14 12.30 -9.97
N CYS A 14 11.79 11.42 -9.19
CA CYS A 14 11.67 9.96 -9.32
C CYS A 14 10.21 9.50 -9.22
N LEU A 15 9.47 10.03 -8.24
CA LEU A 15 8.04 9.71 -8.02
C LEU A 15 7.19 10.16 -9.20
N ARG A 16 7.36 11.40 -9.67
CA ARG A 16 6.62 11.94 -10.83
C ARG A 16 6.84 11.09 -12.08
N ARG A 17 8.07 10.64 -12.32
CA ARG A 17 8.40 9.76 -13.44
C ARG A 17 7.76 8.39 -13.29
N ALA A 18 7.81 7.80 -12.10
CA ALA A 18 7.18 6.52 -11.82
C ALA A 18 5.67 6.54 -12.06
N CYS A 19 4.96 7.60 -11.62
CA CYS A 19 3.53 7.78 -11.90
C CYS A 19 3.18 7.93 -13.39
N ARG A 20 4.18 8.19 -14.24
CA ARG A 20 4.06 8.24 -15.70
C ARG A 20 4.58 6.97 -16.39
N GLY A 21 4.93 5.93 -15.62
CA GLY A 21 5.53 4.71 -16.14
C GLY A 21 6.96 4.89 -16.68
N GLN A 22 7.65 5.98 -16.33
CA GLN A 22 8.99 6.29 -16.81
C GLN A 22 10.06 5.77 -15.84
N LEU A 23 11.05 5.07 -16.40
CA LEU A 23 12.23 4.55 -15.69
C LEU A 23 13.42 5.51 -15.77
N GLY A 24 14.33 5.35 -14.82
CA GLY A 24 15.53 6.17 -14.65
C GLY A 24 15.20 7.53 -14.03
N CYS A 25 16.12 8.12 -13.29
CA CYS A 25 16.04 9.52 -12.89
C CYS A 25 17.45 10.06 -12.67
N PRO A 26 18.09 10.72 -13.66
CA PRO A 26 19.44 11.22 -13.47
C PRO A 26 19.41 12.34 -12.42
N PRO A 27 20.35 12.36 -11.45
CA PRO A 27 20.46 13.44 -10.50
C PRO A 27 20.90 14.74 -11.19
N ARG A 28 20.37 15.87 -10.74
CA ARG A 28 20.72 17.21 -11.28
C ARG A 28 21.92 17.84 -10.58
N SER A 29 22.33 17.28 -9.46
CA SER A 29 23.46 17.68 -8.63
C SER A 29 23.96 16.44 -7.87
N PRO A 30 25.18 16.46 -7.30
CA PRO A 30 25.61 15.42 -6.37
C PRO A 30 24.58 15.23 -5.24
N LEU A 31 24.35 13.98 -4.84
CA LEU A 31 23.39 13.61 -3.80
C LEU A 31 24.10 12.94 -2.64
N ASP A 32 23.69 13.25 -1.41
CA ASP A 32 24.09 12.52 -0.22
C ASP A 32 23.30 11.20 -0.16
N SER A 33 24.03 10.10 -0.35
CA SER A 33 23.44 8.77 -0.37
C SER A 33 22.69 8.42 0.92
N HIS A 34 23.24 8.79 2.09
CA HIS A 34 22.67 8.46 3.39
C HIS A 34 21.39 9.22 3.68
N LYS A 35 21.37 10.52 3.34
CA LYS A 35 20.15 11.33 3.39
C LYS A 35 19.10 10.78 2.43
N LEU A 36 19.49 10.41 1.22
CA LEU A 36 18.57 9.85 0.24
C LEU A 36 17.91 8.56 0.74
N PHE A 37 18.69 7.63 1.29
CA PHE A 37 18.17 6.40 1.89
C PHE A 37 17.24 6.70 3.06
N THR A 38 17.64 7.61 3.96
CA THR A 38 16.82 7.99 5.13
C THR A 38 15.49 8.61 4.71
N LEU A 39 15.50 9.53 3.74
CA LEU A 39 14.30 10.16 3.20
C LEU A 39 13.40 9.13 2.50
N ALA A 40 13.98 8.24 1.69
CA ALA A 40 13.21 7.23 0.99
C ALA A 40 12.49 6.27 1.95
N ASN A 41 13.15 5.83 3.02
CA ASN A 41 12.51 5.01 4.05
C ASN A 41 11.48 5.80 4.85
N ARG A 42 11.81 7.02 5.30
CA ARG A 42 10.90 7.89 6.05
C ARG A 42 9.59 8.15 5.30
N HIS A 43 9.66 8.31 3.99
CA HIS A 43 8.50 8.60 3.15
C HIS A 43 7.87 7.34 2.52
N GLY A 44 8.37 6.13 2.81
CA GLY A 44 7.80 4.87 2.28
C GLY A 44 8.01 4.67 0.78
N VAL A 45 9.04 5.28 0.19
CA VAL A 45 9.34 5.26 -1.25
C VAL A 45 10.65 4.52 -1.58
N ALA A 46 11.18 3.76 -0.62
CA ALA A 46 12.39 2.94 -0.81
C ALA A 46 12.28 1.91 -1.96
N PRO A 47 11.16 1.17 -2.15
CA PRO A 47 11.01 0.29 -3.32
C PRO A 47 11.07 1.02 -4.66
N LEU A 48 10.49 2.22 -4.71
CA LEU A 48 10.51 3.08 -5.90
C LEU A 48 11.92 3.59 -6.19
N LEU A 49 12.66 3.95 -5.13
CA LEU A 49 14.07 4.33 -5.25
C LEU A 49 14.89 3.22 -5.88
N TYR A 50 14.78 1.97 -5.39
CA TYR A 50 15.43 0.82 -6.01
C TYR A 50 15.06 0.69 -7.48
N TRP A 51 13.77 0.75 -7.79
CA TRP A 51 13.28 0.57 -9.15
C TRP A 51 13.76 1.63 -10.14
N GLN A 52 13.89 2.89 -9.70
CA GLN A 52 14.41 3.96 -10.55
C GLN A 52 15.92 3.85 -10.79
N LEU A 53 16.63 3.13 -9.93
CA LEU A 53 18.10 3.07 -9.94
C LEU A 53 18.67 1.74 -10.41
N ARG A 54 17.86 0.69 -10.49
CA ARG A 54 18.33 -0.67 -10.83
C ARG A 54 19.09 -0.76 -12.17
N ASP A 55 18.75 0.11 -13.12
CA ASP A 55 19.31 0.14 -14.48
C ASP A 55 20.24 1.35 -14.71
N SER A 56 20.51 2.15 -13.66
CA SER A 56 21.36 3.35 -13.75
C SER A 56 22.79 3.02 -13.33
N GLU A 57 23.69 2.85 -14.31
CA GLU A 57 25.12 2.61 -14.05
C GLU A 57 25.76 3.75 -13.24
N THR A 58 25.36 5.00 -13.50
CA THR A 58 25.93 6.20 -12.87
C THR A 58 25.62 6.30 -11.37
N VAL A 59 24.47 5.77 -10.93
CA VAL A 59 24.07 5.81 -9.51
C VAL A 59 24.41 4.50 -8.81
N ALA A 60 24.57 3.40 -9.55
CA ALA A 60 24.96 2.10 -9.01
C ALA A 60 26.33 2.13 -8.30
N SER A 61 27.25 3.00 -8.71
CA SER A 61 28.56 3.17 -8.05
C SER A 61 28.48 3.92 -6.72
N GLU A 62 27.46 4.74 -6.48
CA GLU A 62 27.35 5.59 -5.28
C GLU A 62 26.44 5.02 -4.18
N LEU A 63 25.68 3.96 -4.45
CA LEU A 63 24.72 3.35 -3.51
C LEU A 63 24.93 1.84 -3.15
N PRO A 64 26.14 1.26 -3.19
CA PRO A 64 26.30 -0.18 -3.03
C PRO A 64 25.84 -0.71 -1.66
N GLU A 65 26.04 0.04 -0.57
CA GLU A 65 25.75 -0.43 0.80
C GLU A 65 24.27 -0.75 1.06
N TRP A 66 23.34 0.02 0.48
CA TRP A 66 21.91 -0.17 0.72
C TRP A 66 21.15 -0.75 -0.47
N ARG A 67 21.80 -1.00 -1.62
CA ARG A 67 21.14 -1.57 -2.80
C ARG A 67 20.42 -2.88 -2.46
N SER A 68 21.09 -3.78 -1.75
CA SER A 68 20.52 -5.06 -1.32
C SER A 68 19.33 -4.86 -0.36
N GLN A 69 19.40 -3.86 0.52
CA GLN A 69 18.30 -3.53 1.44
C GLN A 69 17.10 -2.97 0.68
N LEU A 70 17.30 -2.04 -0.26
CA LEU A 70 16.23 -1.47 -1.07
C LEU A 70 15.60 -2.53 -2.00
N GLU A 71 16.42 -3.43 -2.55
CA GLU A 71 15.95 -4.59 -3.32
C GLU A 71 15.09 -5.52 -2.46
N ALA A 72 15.56 -5.86 -1.26
CA ALA A 72 14.80 -6.69 -0.33
C ALA A 72 13.45 -6.05 0.03
N GLN A 73 13.41 -4.72 0.22
CA GLN A 73 12.18 -3.97 0.45
C GLN A 73 11.25 -3.98 -0.78
N PHE A 74 11.78 -3.86 -1.99
CA PHE A 74 11.01 -4.00 -3.22
C PHE A 74 10.41 -5.39 -3.35
N GLN A 75 11.21 -6.45 -3.13
CA GLN A 75 10.75 -7.83 -3.20
C GLN A 75 9.72 -8.15 -2.11
N ALA A 76 9.89 -7.62 -0.90
CA ALA A 76 8.91 -7.75 0.18
C ALA A 76 7.58 -7.06 -0.19
N SER A 77 7.65 -5.85 -0.74
CA SER A 77 6.47 -5.09 -1.19
C SER A 77 5.74 -5.82 -2.32
N LEU A 78 6.47 -6.37 -3.29
CA LEU A 78 5.90 -7.15 -4.39
C LEU A 78 5.16 -8.39 -3.88
N ARG A 79 5.79 -9.19 -3.01
CA ARG A 79 5.16 -10.36 -2.40
C ARG A 79 3.92 -10.00 -1.59
N ARG A 80 4.01 -8.93 -0.77
CA ARG A 80 2.88 -8.46 0.04
C ARG A 80 1.72 -8.02 -0.85
N ASN A 81 1.98 -7.23 -1.87
CA ASN A 81 0.92 -6.71 -2.73
C ASN A 81 0.29 -7.79 -3.59
N PHE A 82 1.04 -8.82 -3.99
CA PHE A 82 0.47 -10.00 -4.65
C PHE A 82 -0.49 -10.76 -3.73
N LEU A 83 -0.09 -11.00 -2.47
CA LEU A 83 -0.94 -11.62 -1.46
C LEU A 83 -2.23 -10.82 -1.21
N LEU A 84 -2.10 -9.50 -1.01
CA LEU A 84 -3.23 -8.60 -0.80
C LEU A 84 -4.15 -8.55 -2.02
N SER A 85 -3.60 -8.52 -3.24
CA SER A 85 -4.39 -8.54 -4.48
C SER A 85 -5.20 -9.84 -4.62
N SER A 86 -4.59 -10.99 -4.31
CA SER A 86 -5.29 -12.27 -4.31
C SER A 86 -6.42 -12.33 -3.28
N ALA A 87 -6.16 -11.82 -2.07
CA ALA A 87 -7.17 -11.74 -1.01
C ALA A 87 -8.32 -10.79 -1.38
N LEU A 88 -7.99 -9.64 -2.00
CA LEU A 88 -8.97 -8.66 -2.45
C LEU A 88 -9.90 -9.25 -3.52
N VAL A 89 -9.36 -9.94 -4.54
CA VAL A 89 -10.18 -10.60 -5.57
C VAL A 89 -11.16 -11.59 -4.93
N LYS A 90 -10.67 -12.44 -4.02
CA LYS A 90 -11.53 -13.41 -3.30
C LYS A 90 -12.62 -12.74 -2.48
N LEU A 91 -12.30 -11.64 -1.80
CA LEU A 91 -13.26 -10.88 -1.01
C LEU A 91 -14.32 -10.22 -1.89
N LEU A 92 -13.92 -9.58 -2.99
CA LEU A 92 -14.84 -8.94 -3.92
C LEU A 92 -15.78 -9.95 -4.58
N ASP A 93 -15.28 -11.14 -4.94
CA ASP A 93 -16.11 -12.20 -5.50
C ASP A 93 -17.13 -12.72 -4.47
N ALA A 94 -16.73 -12.90 -3.20
CA ALA A 94 -17.63 -13.32 -2.13
C ALA A 94 -18.71 -12.28 -1.82
N LEU A 95 -18.36 -10.98 -1.80
CA LEU A 95 -19.32 -9.88 -1.64
C LEU A 95 -20.30 -9.83 -2.82
N ARG A 96 -19.80 -9.99 -4.05
CA ARG A 96 -20.64 -10.02 -5.26
C ARG A 96 -21.64 -11.17 -5.24
N GLN A 97 -21.25 -12.35 -4.75
CA GLN A 97 -22.16 -13.51 -4.62
C GLN A 97 -23.33 -13.23 -3.65
N GLN A 98 -23.15 -12.32 -2.70
CA GLN A 98 -24.20 -11.86 -1.78
C GLN A 98 -24.91 -10.58 -2.27
N ALA A 99 -24.69 -10.18 -3.53
CA ALA A 99 -25.21 -8.95 -4.13
C ALA A 99 -24.80 -7.65 -3.39
N ILE A 100 -23.67 -7.67 -2.69
CA ILE A 100 -23.12 -6.50 -1.98
C ILE A 100 -22.19 -5.74 -2.92
N ALA A 101 -22.50 -4.46 -3.16
CA ALA A 101 -21.61 -3.58 -3.89
C ALA A 101 -20.45 -3.11 -2.98
N ALA A 102 -19.22 -3.23 -3.46
CA ALA A 102 -18.03 -2.80 -2.74
C ALA A 102 -17.08 -2.01 -3.65
N ILE A 103 -16.54 -0.91 -3.13
CA ILE A 103 -15.58 -0.06 -3.83
C ILE A 103 -14.22 -0.18 -3.16
N THR A 104 -13.16 -0.39 -3.94
CA THR A 104 -11.78 -0.28 -3.47
C THR A 104 -11.22 1.08 -3.89
N PHE A 105 -10.60 1.80 -2.96
CA PHE A 105 -10.17 3.19 -3.21
C PHE A 105 -8.72 3.48 -2.79
N LYS A 106 -8.02 2.48 -2.26
CA LYS A 106 -6.62 2.54 -1.82
C LYS A 106 -5.91 1.20 -2.07
N GLY A 107 -4.78 1.00 -1.39
CA GLY A 107 -4.12 -0.29 -1.30
C GLY A 107 -3.56 -0.83 -2.63
N PRO A 108 -3.65 -2.16 -2.88
CA PRO A 108 -3.02 -2.81 -4.03
C PRO A 108 -3.62 -2.36 -5.36
N ALA A 109 -4.92 -2.10 -5.39
CA ALA A 109 -5.62 -1.62 -6.59
C ALA A 109 -5.05 -0.26 -7.04
N LEU A 110 -4.88 0.66 -6.09
CA LEU A 110 -4.29 1.96 -6.38
C LEU A 110 -2.79 1.86 -6.71
N ALA A 111 -2.05 0.90 -6.11
CA ALA A 111 -0.66 0.64 -6.48
C ALA A 111 -0.52 0.21 -7.95
N ALA A 112 -1.38 -0.71 -8.39
CA ALA A 112 -1.42 -1.17 -9.79
C ALA A 112 -1.77 -0.02 -10.74
N GLN A 113 -2.77 0.79 -10.39
CA GLN A 113 -3.20 1.92 -11.22
C GLN A 113 -2.16 3.04 -11.32
N LEU A 114 -1.51 3.42 -10.21
CA LEU A 114 -0.56 4.54 -10.20
C LEU A 114 0.79 4.20 -10.82
N TYR A 115 1.29 2.99 -10.59
CA TYR A 115 2.67 2.64 -10.90
C TYR A 115 2.81 1.59 -12.00
N GLY A 116 1.73 0.90 -12.38
CA GLY A 116 1.78 -0.24 -13.30
C GLY A 116 2.59 -1.43 -12.76
N ASN A 117 3.07 -1.36 -11.52
CA ASN A 117 3.91 -2.37 -10.90
C ASN A 117 3.62 -2.45 -9.40
N LEU A 118 3.20 -3.63 -8.95
CA LEU A 118 2.81 -3.88 -7.57
C LEU A 118 3.98 -3.73 -6.58
N GLY A 119 5.24 -3.89 -6.98
CA GLY A 119 6.37 -3.80 -6.06
C GLY A 119 6.74 -2.38 -5.63
N LEU A 120 6.19 -1.34 -6.28
CA LEU A 120 6.63 0.05 -6.08
C LEU A 120 5.99 0.77 -4.92
N ARG A 121 4.92 0.20 -4.35
CA ARG A 121 4.22 0.78 -3.21
C ARG A 121 4.20 -0.21 -2.06
N GLN A 122 4.60 0.24 -0.89
CA GLN A 122 4.34 -0.49 0.35
C GLN A 122 2.86 -0.35 0.70
N VAL A 123 2.16 -1.48 0.84
CA VAL A 123 0.76 -1.54 1.23
C VAL A 123 0.60 -2.49 2.41
N SER A 124 -0.10 -2.05 3.45
CA SER A 124 -0.36 -2.81 4.68
C SER A 124 -1.65 -3.62 4.61
N ASP A 125 -2.69 -3.07 3.99
CA ASP A 125 -4.09 -3.44 4.13
C ASP A 125 -4.87 -3.32 2.81
N ILE A 126 -6.11 -3.80 2.88
CA ILE A 126 -7.12 -3.67 1.84
C ILE A 126 -8.21 -2.74 2.38
N ASP A 127 -8.45 -1.62 1.72
CA ASP A 127 -9.61 -0.78 2.01
C ASP A 127 -10.78 -1.14 1.09
N ILE A 128 -11.95 -1.39 1.68
CA ILE A 128 -13.22 -1.51 0.95
C ILE A 128 -14.29 -0.62 1.56
N LEU A 129 -15.13 -0.01 0.72
CA LEU A 129 -16.30 0.76 1.11
C LEU A 129 -17.57 0.05 0.65
N VAL A 130 -18.54 -0.12 1.55
CA VAL A 130 -19.87 -0.67 1.27
C VAL A 130 -20.97 0.31 1.68
N ALA A 131 -22.18 0.12 1.16
CA ALA A 131 -23.33 0.89 1.61
C ALA A 131 -23.64 0.58 3.09
N PRO A 132 -24.13 1.55 3.90
CA PRO A 132 -24.47 1.32 5.30
C PRO A 132 -25.49 0.19 5.51
N ALA A 133 -26.43 0.01 4.56
CA ALA A 133 -27.42 -1.05 4.59
C ALA A 133 -26.82 -2.46 4.46
N ASP A 134 -25.67 -2.59 3.80
CA ASP A 134 -25.01 -3.86 3.55
C ASP A 134 -23.93 -4.20 4.60
N LEU A 135 -23.66 -3.29 5.54
CA LEU A 135 -22.56 -3.42 6.50
C LEU A 135 -22.60 -4.75 7.27
N ALA A 136 -23.76 -5.14 7.80
CA ALA A 136 -23.91 -6.37 8.56
C ALA A 136 -23.63 -7.61 7.68
N ALA A 137 -24.10 -7.61 6.43
CA ALA A 137 -23.87 -8.70 5.50
C ALA A 137 -22.39 -8.77 5.07
N ALA A 138 -21.74 -7.62 4.84
CA ALA A 138 -20.32 -7.55 4.53
C ALA A 138 -19.44 -8.07 5.68
N GLN A 139 -19.78 -7.75 6.93
CA GLN A 139 -19.12 -8.30 8.12
C GLN A 139 -19.29 -9.83 8.21
N ALA A 140 -20.46 -10.36 7.88
CA ALA A 140 -20.68 -11.80 7.83
C ALA A 140 -19.84 -12.49 6.74
N VAL A 141 -19.67 -11.86 5.57
CA VAL A 141 -18.78 -12.36 4.51
C VAL A 141 -17.32 -12.38 4.97
N LEU A 142 -16.85 -11.32 5.64
CA LEU A 142 -15.50 -11.30 6.22
C LEU A 142 -15.31 -12.44 7.23
N ALA A 143 -16.25 -12.63 8.15
CA ALA A 143 -16.20 -13.72 9.12
C ALA A 143 -16.18 -15.11 8.44
N MET A 144 -17.00 -15.32 7.41
CA MET A 144 -17.01 -16.56 6.61
C MET A 144 -15.66 -16.84 5.94
N LEU A 145 -14.96 -15.79 5.49
CA LEU A 145 -13.62 -15.89 4.93
C LEU A 145 -12.52 -16.04 5.99
N GLY A 146 -12.86 -16.14 7.27
CA GLY A 146 -11.92 -16.32 8.37
C GLY A 146 -11.24 -15.02 8.82
N TYR A 147 -11.84 -13.87 8.52
CA TYR A 147 -11.40 -12.60 9.10
C TYR A 147 -12.04 -12.40 10.47
N GLU A 148 -11.24 -11.87 11.39
CA GLU A 148 -11.62 -11.54 12.75
C GLU A 148 -11.46 -10.03 12.97
N PRO A 149 -12.37 -9.36 13.68
CA PRO A 149 -12.18 -7.96 14.03
C PRO A 149 -10.94 -7.78 14.89
N LEU A 150 -10.07 -6.82 14.55
CA LEU A 150 -8.89 -6.51 15.35
C LEU A 150 -9.25 -5.92 16.72
N GLU A 151 -10.39 -5.25 16.79
CA GLU A 151 -10.95 -4.73 18.04
C GLU A 151 -12.25 -5.49 18.38
N PRO A 152 -12.21 -6.36 19.42
CA PRO A 152 -13.42 -6.97 19.95
C PRO A 152 -14.21 -5.90 20.70
N LEU A 153 -15.41 -5.60 20.19
CA LEU A 153 -16.33 -4.64 20.78
C LEU A 153 -17.55 -5.39 21.33
N THR A 154 -18.05 -4.95 22.48
CA THR A 154 -19.40 -5.33 22.94
C THR A 154 -20.46 -4.77 21.99
N ALA A 155 -21.67 -5.33 21.99
CA ALA A 155 -22.76 -4.84 21.12
C ALA A 155 -23.01 -3.31 21.26
N PRO A 156 -23.08 -2.72 22.48
CA PRO A 156 -23.25 -1.28 22.62
C PRO A 156 -22.08 -0.46 22.04
N GLN A 157 -20.85 -0.95 22.17
CA GLN A 157 -19.66 -0.29 21.60
C GLN A 157 -19.64 -0.39 20.08
N ALA A 158 -20.08 -1.52 19.52
CA ALA A 158 -20.19 -1.71 18.08
C ALA A 158 -21.24 -0.78 17.46
N GLU A 159 -22.42 -0.66 18.10
CA GLU A 159 -23.46 0.29 17.68
C GLU A 159 -23.00 1.74 17.75
N LEU A 160 -22.33 2.13 18.85
CA LEU A 160 -21.78 3.48 18.98
C LEU A 160 -20.76 3.76 17.87
N ARG A 161 -19.82 2.82 17.63
CA ARG A 161 -18.80 2.98 16.59
C ARG A 161 -19.39 3.04 15.18
N GLN A 162 -20.45 2.28 14.90
CA GLN A 162 -21.18 2.40 13.63
C GLN A 162 -21.78 3.80 13.41
N ARG A 163 -22.17 4.48 14.49
CA ARG A 163 -22.75 5.83 14.44
C ARG A 163 -21.70 6.94 14.44
N THR A 164 -20.54 6.73 15.06
CA THR A 164 -19.51 7.78 15.25
C THR A 164 -18.31 7.64 14.33
N ASN A 165 -18.07 6.45 13.78
CA ASN A 165 -16.95 6.15 12.89
C ASN A 165 -17.46 5.65 11.54
N TYR A 166 -16.54 5.51 10.59
CA TYR A 166 -16.80 5.07 9.22
C TYR A 166 -15.95 3.86 8.82
N GLU A 167 -15.18 3.26 9.74
CA GLU A 167 -14.33 2.10 9.44
C GLU A 167 -14.18 1.12 10.61
N ARG A 168 -13.90 -0.14 10.28
CA ARG A 168 -13.50 -1.19 11.22
C ARG A 168 -12.45 -2.10 10.57
N ALA A 169 -11.35 -2.33 11.27
CA ALA A 169 -10.27 -3.18 10.82
C ALA A 169 -10.50 -4.66 11.17
N TRP A 170 -10.16 -5.54 10.23
CA TRP A 170 -10.28 -7.00 10.30
C TRP A 170 -8.99 -7.68 9.87
N LEU A 171 -8.60 -8.75 10.55
CA LEU A 171 -7.39 -9.53 10.26
C LEU A 171 -7.78 -10.96 9.91
N GLN A 172 -7.19 -11.52 8.86
CA GLN A 172 -7.19 -12.97 8.60
C GLN A 172 -5.87 -13.58 9.12
N PRO A 173 -5.87 -14.25 10.29
CA PRO A 173 -4.63 -14.66 10.96
C PRO A 173 -3.77 -15.63 10.14
N GLN A 174 -4.40 -16.54 9.37
CA GLN A 174 -3.68 -17.56 8.60
C GLN A 174 -2.83 -16.97 7.47
N ARG A 175 -3.18 -15.78 6.98
CA ARG A 175 -2.46 -15.09 5.89
C ARG A 175 -1.84 -13.76 6.32
N GLY A 176 -2.14 -13.26 7.52
CA GLY A 176 -1.72 -11.93 7.97
C GLY A 176 -2.27 -10.81 7.07
N VAL A 177 -3.48 -10.96 6.53
CA VAL A 177 -4.10 -9.96 5.65
C VAL A 177 -5.05 -9.10 6.46
N ASN A 178 -4.89 -7.78 6.36
CA ASN A 178 -5.77 -6.82 7.01
C ASN A 178 -6.74 -6.23 5.99
N VAL A 179 -7.99 -6.07 6.40
CA VAL A 179 -9.04 -5.39 5.65
C VAL A 179 -9.64 -4.31 6.54
N ASP A 180 -9.59 -3.08 6.07
CA ASP A 180 -10.34 -1.98 6.63
C ASP A 180 -11.68 -1.90 5.90
N LEU A 181 -12.75 -2.24 6.61
CA LEU A 181 -14.12 -2.16 6.12
C LEU A 181 -14.70 -0.81 6.47
N HIS A 182 -14.96 -0.02 5.44
CA HIS A 182 -15.58 1.30 5.51
C HIS A 182 -17.07 1.25 5.16
N TRP A 183 -17.87 2.16 5.72
CA TRP A 183 -19.28 2.36 5.36
C TRP A 183 -19.65 3.84 5.27
N GLY A 184 -20.48 4.21 4.30
CA GLY A 184 -20.93 5.59 4.06
C GLY A 184 -21.81 5.74 2.84
#